data_AF-A0A1S8YN33-F1
#
_entry.id   AF-A0A1S8YN33-F1
#
_cell.length_a   1.000
_cell.length_b   1.000
_cell.length_c   1.000
_cell.angle_alpha   90.00
_cell.angle_beta   90.00
_cell.angle_gamma   90.00
#
_symmetry.space_group_name_H-M   'P 1'
#
loop_
_entity.id
_entity.type
_entity.pdbx_description
1 polymer ?
#
loop_
_entity_poly.entity_id
_entity_poly.type
_entity_poly.pdbx_seq_one_letter_code
_entity_poly.pdbx_strand_id
1 'polypeptide(L)'
;MKNWMIAGSVIMLLSGCVQLTNYASAVKTPPPAALVGNWQTFGPQSGLVSDEAIGSLLIDAEGNTLDCRQWQRVIAKPGKVSRIDGELVNVNQQLRVMPLKLEGNELHYDDLVMRKVNKPTLECQQAWQHSEAPANHAAVTP
;
A
#
# COMPACT_ATOMS: atom_id res chain seq x y z
N MET A 1 59.74 23.63 4.84
CA MET A 1 58.38 24.25 4.84
C MET A 1 57.93 24.47 3.40
N LYS A 2 56.92 23.73 2.93
CA LYS A 2 56.01 24.13 1.84
C LYS A 2 54.84 23.13 1.83
N ASN A 3 53.76 23.50 2.53
CA ASN A 3 52.49 22.78 2.49
C ASN A 3 51.85 22.99 1.12
N TRP A 4 51.50 21.92 0.41
CA TRP A 4 50.39 21.94 -0.53
C TRP A 4 49.46 20.76 -0.27
N MET A 5 48.40 21.08 0.46
CA MET A 5 47.20 20.27 0.54
C MET A 5 46.44 20.39 -0.78
N ILE A 6 46.15 19.25 -1.39
CA ILE A 6 45.09 19.11 -2.41
C ILE A 6 44.22 17.98 -1.85
N ALA A 7 43.16 18.27 -1.08
CA ALA A 7 41.89 18.83 -1.54
C ALA A 7 41.33 18.06 -2.75
N GLY A 8 41.24 16.73 -2.62
CA GLY A 8 40.42 15.87 -3.48
C GLY A 8 39.08 15.63 -2.79
N SER A 9 38.16 16.57 -2.93
CA SER A 9 36.80 16.49 -2.41
C SER A 9 36.09 15.28 -3.02
N VAL A 10 35.88 14.24 -2.20
CA VAL A 10 34.95 13.16 -2.48
C VAL A 10 33.54 13.76 -2.45
N ILE A 11 33.01 14.17 -3.60
CA ILE A 11 31.58 14.40 -3.74
C ILE A 11 30.96 13.00 -3.93
N MET A 12 30.64 12.35 -2.82
CA MET A 12 29.71 11.23 -2.84
C MET A 12 28.37 11.79 -3.30
N LEU A 13 27.90 11.36 -4.47
CA LEU A 13 26.52 11.52 -4.87
C LEU A 13 25.68 10.76 -3.84
N LEU A 14 25.18 11.47 -2.84
CA LEU A 14 24.21 10.95 -1.89
C LEU A 14 22.99 10.54 -2.72
N SER A 15 22.84 9.23 -2.92
CA SER A 15 21.56 8.62 -3.28
C SER A 15 20.53 9.12 -2.28
N GLY A 16 19.69 10.05 -2.72
CA GLY A 16 18.78 10.77 -1.83
C GLY A 16 17.81 9.81 -1.16
N CYS A 17 17.85 9.76 0.17
CA CYS A 17 16.78 9.18 0.98
C CYS A 17 15.53 10.01 0.71
N VAL A 18 14.61 9.51 -0.12
CA VAL A 18 13.33 10.17 -0.34
C VAL A 18 12.53 10.09 0.96
N GLN A 19 12.49 11.18 1.72
CA GLN A 19 11.67 11.27 2.93
C GLN A 19 10.21 11.42 2.50
N LEU A 20 9.38 10.43 2.83
CA LEU A 20 7.95 10.50 2.59
C LEU A 20 7.29 11.48 3.58
N THR A 21 7.26 12.76 3.22
CA THR A 21 6.74 13.83 4.08
C THR A 21 5.22 14.00 4.00
N ASN A 22 4.58 13.50 2.94
CA ASN A 22 3.13 13.49 2.78
C ASN A 22 2.67 12.41 1.79
N TYR A 23 1.38 12.13 1.73
CA TYR A 23 0.84 11.04 0.90
C TYR A 23 0.99 11.34 -0.60
N ALA A 24 0.95 12.61 -1.00
CA ALA A 24 1.07 13.01 -2.40
C ALA A 24 2.49 12.77 -2.95
N SER A 25 3.52 12.83 -2.10
CA SER A 25 4.90 12.55 -2.52
C SER A 25 5.21 11.06 -2.73
N ALA A 26 4.35 10.14 -2.27
CA ALA A 26 4.44 8.74 -2.68
C ALA A 26 4.13 8.62 -4.17
N VAL A 27 5.13 8.18 -4.94
CA VAL A 27 5.01 7.95 -6.38
C VAL A 27 4.19 6.70 -6.62
N LYS A 28 3.00 6.87 -7.22
CA LYS A 28 2.18 5.74 -7.63
C LYS A 28 2.92 4.94 -8.70
N THR A 29 3.11 3.65 -8.46
CA THR A 29 3.88 2.74 -9.30
C THR A 29 2.98 1.59 -9.75
N PRO A 30 2.83 1.34 -11.06
CA PRO A 30 2.10 0.17 -11.55
C PRO A 30 2.69 -1.14 -10.98
N PRO A 31 1.89 -2.00 -10.33
CA PRO A 31 2.37 -3.26 -9.80
C PRO A 31 2.60 -4.29 -10.93
N PRO A 32 3.45 -5.30 -10.71
CA PRO A 32 3.49 -6.48 -11.55
C PRO A 32 2.11 -7.15 -11.65
N ALA A 33 1.79 -7.73 -12.81
CA ALA A 33 0.50 -8.38 -13.06
C ALA A 33 0.15 -9.48 -12.03
N ALA A 34 1.17 -10.13 -11.46
CA ALA A 34 0.98 -11.12 -10.40
C ALA A 34 0.34 -10.55 -9.12
N LEU A 35 0.56 -9.27 -8.81
CA LEU A 35 -0.02 -8.59 -7.64
C LEU A 35 -1.42 -8.02 -7.89
N VAL A 36 -1.77 -7.68 -9.15
CA VAL A 36 -3.09 -7.13 -9.49
C VAL A 36 -4.19 -8.13 -9.14
N GLY A 37 -5.21 -7.69 -8.41
CA GLY A 37 -6.38 -8.47 -8.04
C GLY A 37 -6.82 -8.29 -6.60
N ASN A 38 -7.65 -9.23 -6.12
CA ASN A 38 -8.17 -9.23 -4.75
C ASN A 38 -7.42 -10.28 -3.93
N TRP A 39 -6.92 -9.86 -2.78
CA TRP A 39 -6.25 -10.71 -1.81
C TRP A 39 -7.09 -10.76 -0.55
N GLN A 40 -7.27 -11.95 0.03
CA GLN A 40 -8.06 -12.11 1.25
C GLN A 40 -7.38 -13.10 2.19
N THR A 41 -7.48 -12.83 3.50
CA THR A 41 -7.03 -13.77 4.53
C THR A 41 -7.85 -15.06 4.49
N PHE A 42 -7.24 -16.15 4.93
CA PHE A 42 -7.89 -17.45 5.05
C PHE A 42 -7.68 -17.97 6.47
N GLY A 43 -8.79 -18.27 7.15
CA GLY A 43 -8.77 -18.65 8.56
C GLY A 43 -8.29 -17.54 9.51
N PRO A 44 -8.10 -17.89 10.80
CA PRO A 44 -7.64 -16.96 11.82
C PRO A 44 -6.28 -16.35 11.50
N GLN A 45 -6.10 -15.07 11.83
CA GLN A 45 -4.86 -14.32 11.60
C GLN A 45 -4.49 -13.54 12.86
N SER A 46 -3.27 -13.73 13.36
CA SER A 46 -2.77 -13.02 14.55
C SER A 46 -2.69 -11.50 14.36
N GLY A 47 -2.58 -11.01 13.11
CA GLY A 47 -2.62 -9.58 12.77
C GLY A 47 -4.03 -8.95 12.80
N LEU A 48 -5.07 -9.73 13.11
CA LEU A 48 -6.45 -9.27 13.23
C LEU A 48 -6.93 -9.31 14.69
N VAL A 49 -8.00 -8.56 14.95
CA VAL A 49 -8.57 -8.40 16.30
C VAL A 49 -9.38 -9.62 16.77
N SER A 50 -9.77 -10.51 15.85
CA SER A 50 -10.57 -11.70 16.12
C SER A 50 -10.26 -12.78 15.08
N ASP A 51 -10.44 -14.04 15.46
CA ASP A 51 -10.31 -15.21 14.58
C ASP A 51 -11.38 -15.23 13.46
N GLU A 52 -12.47 -14.49 13.66
CA GLU A 52 -13.57 -14.34 12.70
C GLU A 52 -13.37 -13.14 11.76
N ALA A 53 -12.35 -12.31 12.01
CA ALA A 53 -12.10 -11.13 11.22
C ALA A 53 -11.53 -11.50 9.85
N ILE A 54 -11.91 -10.72 8.83
CA ILE A 54 -11.45 -10.89 7.46
C ILE A 54 -10.64 -9.66 7.05
N GLY A 55 -9.43 -9.88 6.56
CA GLY A 55 -8.60 -8.86 5.90
C GLY A 55 -8.66 -9.05 4.39
N SER A 56 -8.92 -7.97 3.66
CA SER A 56 -8.88 -7.91 2.20
C SER A 56 -7.96 -6.79 1.73
N LEU A 57 -7.17 -7.04 0.69
CA LEU A 57 -6.37 -6.05 0.00
C LEU A 57 -6.71 -6.09 -1.49
N LEU A 58 -7.22 -4.98 -2.01
CA LEU A 58 -7.51 -4.82 -3.43
C LEU A 58 -6.37 -4.02 -4.06
N ILE A 59 -5.90 -4.47 -5.23
CA ILE A 59 -4.83 -3.82 -5.99
C ILE A 59 -5.24 -3.80 -7.47
N ASP A 60 -5.34 -2.61 -8.07
CA ASP A 60 -5.59 -2.48 -9.51
C ASP A 60 -4.29 -2.36 -10.34
N ALA A 61 -4.44 -2.27 -11.66
CA ALA A 61 -3.30 -2.19 -12.57
C ALA A 61 -2.62 -0.81 -12.54
N GLU A 62 -3.35 0.22 -12.15
CA GLU A 62 -2.90 1.60 -12.00
C GLU A 62 -2.12 1.83 -10.70
N GLY A 63 -2.14 0.85 -9.80
CA GLY A 63 -1.50 0.87 -8.49
C GLY A 63 -2.31 1.58 -7.42
N ASN A 64 -3.63 1.74 -7.56
CA ASN A 64 -4.49 2.07 -6.43
C ASN A 64 -4.66 0.83 -5.53
N THR A 65 -4.82 1.06 -4.23
CA THR A 65 -5.02 -0.01 -3.26
C THR A 65 -6.12 0.32 -2.25
N LEU A 66 -6.71 -0.73 -1.67
CA LEU A 66 -7.62 -0.61 -0.54
C LEU A 66 -7.38 -1.74 0.46
N ASP A 67 -6.90 -1.38 1.64
CA ASP A 67 -6.85 -2.28 2.81
C ASP A 67 -8.21 -2.22 3.51
N CYS A 68 -8.96 -3.31 3.42
CA CYS A 68 -10.30 -3.44 3.96
C CYS A 68 -10.33 -4.54 5.02
N ARG A 69 -10.64 -4.17 6.27
CA ARG A 69 -10.73 -5.10 7.41
C ARG A 69 -12.14 -5.15 7.96
N GLN A 70 -12.63 -6.35 8.17
CA GLN A 70 -14.02 -6.62 8.51
C GLN A 70 -14.11 -7.52 9.73
N TRP A 71 -14.93 -7.10 10.69
CA TRP A 71 -15.42 -7.94 11.78
C TRP A 71 -16.77 -7.37 12.22
N GLN A 72 -16.85 -6.69 13.37
CA GLN A 72 -18.05 -5.94 13.78
C GLN A 72 -18.29 -4.66 12.96
N ARG A 73 -17.25 -4.15 12.30
CA ARG A 73 -17.31 -2.98 11.42
C ARG A 73 -16.35 -3.18 10.25
N VAL A 74 -16.61 -2.44 9.18
CA VAL A 74 -15.73 -2.37 8.01
C VAL A 74 -14.83 -1.16 8.16
N ILE A 75 -13.53 -1.38 8.07
CA ILE A 75 -12.52 -0.31 8.04
C ILE A 75 -11.82 -0.42 6.70
N ALA A 76 -12.01 0.58 5.85
CA ALA A 76 -11.39 0.63 4.53
C ALA A 76 -10.41 1.80 4.45
N LYS A 77 -9.17 1.52 4.07
CA LYS A 77 -8.08 2.50 3.98
C LYS A 77 -7.53 2.53 2.56
N PRO A 78 -7.86 3.58 1.78
CA PRO A 78 -7.30 3.77 0.46
C PRO A 78 -5.79 4.01 0.54
N GLY A 79 -5.09 3.53 -0.47
CA GLY A 79 -3.67 3.71 -0.63
C GLY A 79 -3.23 3.65 -2.08
N LYS A 80 -1.93 3.51 -2.27
CA LYS A 80 -1.32 3.30 -3.57
C LYS A 80 -0.08 2.43 -3.45
N VAL A 81 0.17 1.64 -4.48
CA VAL A 81 1.44 0.95 -4.67
C VAL A 81 2.50 2.00 -4.97
N SER A 82 3.61 1.91 -4.25
CA SER A 82 4.81 2.72 -4.45
C SER A 82 6.04 1.82 -4.46
N ARG A 83 7.18 2.35 -4.89
CA ARG A 83 8.49 1.71 -4.74
C ARG A 83 9.35 2.53 -3.78
N ILE A 84 9.78 1.90 -2.69
CA ILE A 84 10.66 2.52 -1.68
C ILE A 84 11.82 1.56 -1.45
N ASP A 85 13.05 2.07 -1.58
CA ASP A 85 14.28 1.28 -1.45
C ASP A 85 14.29 -0.01 -2.30
N GLY A 86 13.68 0.05 -3.47
CA GLY A 86 13.58 -1.08 -4.40
C GLY A 86 12.41 -2.04 -4.12
N GLU A 87 11.77 -1.96 -2.96
CA GLU A 87 10.64 -2.80 -2.57
C GLU A 87 9.30 -2.20 -3.01
N LEU A 88 8.35 -3.08 -3.39
CA LEU A 88 6.97 -2.67 -3.61
C LEU A 88 6.24 -2.60 -2.28
N VAL A 89 5.58 -1.48 -2.05
CA VAL A 89 4.89 -1.18 -0.80
C VAL A 89 3.51 -0.61 -1.08
N ASN A 90 2.55 -0.91 -0.21
CA ASN A 90 1.34 -0.11 -0.09
C ASN A 90 1.64 1.09 0.81
N VAL A 91 1.38 2.30 0.31
CA VAL A 91 1.36 3.52 1.11
C VAL A 91 -0.08 3.95 1.25
N ASN A 92 -0.58 4.13 2.47
CA ASN A 92 -1.93 4.64 2.71
C ASN A 92 -1.94 6.14 3.06
N GLN A 93 -3.12 6.75 3.12
CA GLN A 93 -3.29 8.17 3.47
C GLN A 93 -2.78 8.55 4.87
N GLN A 94 -2.58 7.57 5.77
CA GLN A 94 -2.00 7.74 7.10
C GLN A 94 -0.46 7.62 7.08
N LEU A 95 0.17 7.60 5.90
CA LEU A 95 1.61 7.43 5.69
C LEU A 95 2.17 6.11 6.22
N ARG A 96 1.32 5.09 6.42
CA ARG A 96 1.84 3.74 6.70
C ARG A 96 2.42 3.17 5.42
N VAL A 97 3.63 2.64 5.53
CA VAL A 97 4.35 1.93 4.46
C VAL A 97 4.32 0.44 4.80
N MET A 98 3.65 -0.35 3.98
CA MET A 98 3.45 -1.79 4.21
C MET A 98 3.98 -2.58 3.02
N PRO A 99 5.02 -3.42 3.19
CA PRO A 99 5.57 -4.22 2.11
C PRO A 99 4.55 -5.16 1.46
N LEU A 100 4.67 -5.33 0.14
CA LEU A 100 3.88 -6.26 -0.67
C LEU A 100 4.77 -7.43 -1.09
N LYS A 101 4.82 -8.48 -0.25
CA LYS A 101 5.71 -9.63 -0.46
C LYS A 101 4.94 -10.83 -0.98
N LEU A 102 5.04 -11.08 -2.29
CA LEU A 102 4.42 -12.23 -2.94
C LEU A 102 5.37 -13.43 -2.88
N GLU A 103 4.97 -14.49 -2.16
CA GLU A 103 5.71 -15.74 -2.02
C GLU A 103 4.86 -16.87 -2.60
N GLY A 104 5.18 -17.26 -3.84
CA GLY A 104 4.37 -18.22 -4.60
C GLY A 104 2.96 -17.68 -4.85
N ASN A 105 1.97 -18.26 -4.17
CA ASN A 105 0.55 -17.89 -4.29
C ASN A 105 0.02 -17.12 -3.06
N GLU A 106 0.89 -16.79 -2.10
CA GLU A 106 0.53 -16.10 -0.87
C GLU A 106 1.15 -14.71 -0.83
N LEU A 107 0.34 -13.72 -0.48
CA LEU A 107 0.78 -12.35 -0.25
C LEU A 107 0.93 -12.12 1.25
N HIS A 108 2.15 -11.82 1.68
CA HIS A 108 2.46 -11.35 3.01
C HIS A 108 2.31 -9.83 3.05
N TYR A 109 1.38 -9.35 3.88
CA TYR A 109 0.99 -7.95 3.95
C TYR A 109 0.51 -7.57 5.35
N ASP A 110 1.19 -6.60 5.99
CA ASP A 110 0.81 -6.04 7.32
C ASP A 110 0.45 -7.10 8.39
N ASP A 111 1.36 -8.06 8.59
CA ASP A 111 1.22 -9.21 9.49
C ASP A 111 0.09 -10.19 9.13
N LEU A 112 -0.42 -10.12 7.90
CA LEU A 112 -1.40 -11.04 7.32
C LEU A 112 -0.78 -11.91 6.24
N VAL A 113 -1.32 -13.13 6.10
CA VAL A 113 -1.06 -14.01 4.96
C VAL A 113 -2.35 -14.12 4.16
N MET A 114 -2.28 -13.73 2.89
CA MET A 114 -3.46 -13.58 2.03
C MET A 114 -3.34 -14.44 0.78
N ARG A 115 -4.47 -14.91 0.27
CA ARG A 115 -4.57 -15.62 -1.01
C ARG A 115 -5.42 -14.86 -1.99
N LYS A 116 -5.13 -15.07 -3.27
CA LYS A 116 -5.89 -14.45 -4.35
C LYS A 116 -7.30 -15.01 -4.41
N VAL A 117 -8.29 -14.13 -4.51
CA VAL A 117 -9.72 -14.49 -4.63
C VAL A 117 -10.34 -13.77 -5.83
N ASN A 118 -11.35 -14.40 -6.44
CA ASN A 118 -12.02 -13.83 -7.61
C ASN A 118 -12.78 -12.54 -7.26
N LYS A 119 -13.38 -12.49 -6.08
CA LYS A 119 -14.13 -11.36 -5.56
C LYS A 119 -13.87 -11.24 -4.05
N PRO A 120 -13.65 -10.02 -3.51
CA PRO A 120 -13.61 -9.83 -2.07
C PRO A 120 -15.05 -9.89 -1.51
N THR A 121 -15.21 -9.68 -0.22
CA THR A 121 -16.54 -9.52 0.41
C THR A 121 -17.33 -8.37 -0.20
N LEU A 122 -18.65 -8.40 -0.05
CA LEU A 122 -19.53 -7.38 -0.63
C LEU A 122 -19.22 -5.99 -0.08
N GLU A 123 -18.95 -5.88 1.21
CA GLU A 123 -18.71 -4.59 1.86
C GLU A 123 -17.37 -3.99 1.42
N CYS A 124 -16.33 -4.81 1.18
CA CYS A 124 -15.07 -4.31 0.62
C CYS A 124 -15.22 -3.90 -0.85
N GLN A 125 -16.06 -4.57 -1.65
CA GLN A 125 -16.39 -4.12 -3.01
C GLN A 125 -17.07 -2.75 -3.00
N GLN A 126 -18.03 -2.55 -2.08
CA GLN A 126 -18.71 -1.26 -1.92
C GLN A 126 -17.75 -0.16 -1.47
N ALA A 127 -16.87 -0.47 -0.52
CA ALA A 127 -15.85 0.46 -0.05
C ALA A 127 -14.88 0.87 -1.18
N TRP A 128 -14.49 -0.06 -2.06
CA TRP A 128 -13.67 0.22 -3.25
C TRP A 128 -14.35 1.18 -4.21
N GLN A 129 -15.62 0.93 -4.52
CA GLN A 129 -16.40 1.81 -5.39
C GLN A 129 -16.52 3.23 -4.82
N HIS A 130 -16.64 3.35 -3.50
CA HIS A 130 -16.69 4.65 -2.83
C HIS A 130 -15.33 5.35 -2.78
N SER A 131 -14.22 4.60 -2.68
CA SER A 131 -12.87 5.19 -2.67
C SER A 131 -12.40 5.66 -4.04
N GLU A 132 -12.83 4.98 -5.11
CA GLU A 132 -12.53 5.35 -6.50
C GLU A 132 -13.53 6.37 -7.07
N ALA A 133 -14.61 6.69 -6.35
CA ALA A 133 -15.53 7.74 -6.77
C ALA A 133 -14.79 9.09 -6.82
N PRO A 134 -14.89 9.86 -7.93
CA PRO A 134 -14.31 11.18 -7.97
C PRO A 134 -14.86 12.03 -6.83
N ALA A 135 -13.99 12.79 -6.16
CA ALA A 135 -14.33 13.70 -5.07
C ALA A 135 -15.20 14.88 -5.58
N ASN A 136 -16.41 14.58 -6.03
CA ASN A 136 -17.30 15.53 -6.70
C ASN A 136 -18.69 15.50 -6.08
N HIS A 137 -18.78 15.72 -4.77
CA HIS A 137 -20.01 16.15 -4.09
C HIS A 137 -19.69 17.14 -2.95
N ALA A 138 -18.82 18.11 -3.21
CA ALA A 138 -18.78 19.37 -2.47
C ALA A 138 -19.37 20.50 -3.34
N ALA A 139 -20.55 20.27 -3.92
CA ALA A 139 -21.32 21.30 -4.63
C ALA A 139 -22.78 20.87 -4.80
N VAL A 140 -23.47 20.53 -3.70
CA VAL A 140 -24.93 20.66 -3.64
C VAL A 140 -25.26 21.17 -2.24
N THR A 141 -25.24 22.49 -2.10
CA THR A 141 -25.96 23.18 -1.03
C THR A 141 -27.25 23.70 -1.66
N PRO A 142 -28.43 23.57 -1.01
CA PRO A 142 -29.67 24.16 -1.50
C PRO A 142 -29.60 25.69 -1.59
#